data_AF-A0A448N0G2-F1
#
_entry.id   AF-A0A448N0G2-F1
#
_cell.length_a   1.000
_cell.length_b   1.000
_cell.length_c   1.000
_cell.angle_alpha   90.00
_cell.angle_beta   90.00
_cell.angle_gamma   90.00
#
_symmetry.space_group_name_H-M   'P 1'
#
loop_
_entity.id
_entity.type
_entity.pdbx_description
1 polymer ?
#
loop_
_entity_poly.entity_id
_entity_poly.type
_entity_poly.pdbx_seq_one_letter_code
_entity_poly.pdbx_strand_id
1 'polypeptide(L)'
;MSTQQEGAPYPSDLDHLDDILALGKTALPEGATNITITPATKFAESYPGGWGYVIAYHADPQPIRNHIDTYTSHSGDNIEDYPDTRPPFDVEDIDVANIQHPWITGFGKVQIVIERPLGRCWLLIRGAPR
;
A
#
# COMPACT_ATOMS: atom_id res chain seq x y z
N MET A 1 4.21 -4.60 19.54
CA MET A 1 4.71 -3.27 19.96
C MET A 1 4.21 -2.30 18.90
N SER A 2 3.23 -1.46 19.25
CA SER A 2 2.70 -0.46 18.33
C SER A 2 3.67 0.72 18.25
N THR A 3 3.99 1.18 17.06
CA THR A 3 4.87 2.34 16.82
C THR A 3 4.05 3.44 16.18
N GLN A 4 3.55 4.38 16.98
CA GLN A 4 2.94 5.59 16.44
C GLN A 4 4.06 6.52 15.95
N GLN A 5 4.01 6.85 14.67
CA GLN A 5 4.89 7.83 14.06
C GLN A 5 4.45 9.25 14.44
N GLU A 6 5.40 10.17 14.62
CA GLU A 6 5.08 11.56 14.89
C GLU A 6 4.20 12.16 13.79
N GLY A 7 3.11 12.83 14.18
CA GLY A 7 2.13 13.43 13.27
C GLY A 7 1.13 12.45 12.64
N ALA A 8 1.33 11.14 12.77
CA ALA A 8 0.40 10.14 12.25
C ALA A 8 -0.89 10.06 13.11
N PRO A 9 -2.09 10.03 12.50
CA PRO A 9 -3.36 10.02 13.25
C PRO A 9 -3.55 8.83 14.19
N TYR A 10 -2.97 7.68 13.83
CA TYR A 10 -3.15 6.42 14.53
C TYR A 10 -1.80 5.69 14.71
N PRO A 11 -1.70 4.80 15.69
CA PRO A 11 -0.56 3.89 15.79
C PRO A 11 -0.54 2.88 14.62
N SER A 12 0.65 2.43 14.21
CA SER A 12 0.80 1.42 13.15
C SER A 12 0.56 0.01 13.71
N ASP A 13 -0.70 -0.36 13.95
CA ASP A 13 -1.08 -1.69 14.42
C ASP A 13 -2.43 -2.17 13.87
N LEU A 14 -2.69 -3.47 14.03
CA LEU A 14 -3.89 -4.10 13.47
C LEU A 14 -5.19 -3.65 14.15
N ASP A 15 -5.12 -3.15 15.40
CA ASP A 15 -6.31 -2.67 16.10
C ASP A 15 -6.87 -1.39 15.45
N HIS A 16 -6.02 -0.65 14.73
CA HIS A 16 -6.38 0.57 14.00
C HIS A 16 -6.39 0.38 12.47
N LEU A 17 -6.38 -0.86 11.97
CA LEU A 17 -6.32 -1.13 10.52
C LEU A 17 -7.45 -0.42 9.77
N ASP A 18 -8.69 -0.54 10.23
CA ASP A 18 -9.85 0.06 9.55
C ASP A 18 -9.78 1.59 9.56
N ASP A 19 -9.33 2.18 10.66
CA ASP A 19 -9.14 3.63 10.78
C ASP A 19 -8.05 4.12 9.81
N ILE A 20 -6.95 3.36 9.66
CA ILE A 20 -5.88 3.66 8.71
C ILE A 20 -6.38 3.56 7.27
N LEU A 21 -7.10 2.49 6.92
CA LEU A 21 -7.68 2.30 5.58
C LEU A 21 -8.67 3.41 5.23
N ALA A 22 -9.45 3.88 6.21
CA ALA A 22 -10.36 5.01 6.04
C ALA A 22 -9.64 6.33 5.67
N LEU A 23 -8.41 6.55 6.13
CA LEU A 23 -7.60 7.71 5.73
C LEU A 23 -7.30 7.71 4.23
N GLY A 24 -7.11 6.52 3.65
CA GLY A 24 -6.92 6.29 2.21
C GLY A 24 -8.21 6.14 1.41
N LYS A 25 -9.37 6.10 2.08
CA LYS A 25 -10.68 5.77 1.48
C LYS A 25 -10.65 4.45 0.71
N THR A 26 -10.01 3.44 1.29
CA THR A 26 -9.85 2.12 0.69
C THR A 26 -10.20 1.01 1.69
N ALA A 27 -10.09 -0.23 1.24
CA ALA A 27 -10.20 -1.44 2.05
C ALA A 27 -9.08 -2.41 1.62
N LEU A 28 -8.90 -3.50 2.35
CA LEU A 28 -8.11 -4.63 1.84
C LEU A 28 -8.97 -5.53 0.94
N PRO A 29 -8.37 -6.28 0.00
CA PRO A 29 -9.07 -7.33 -0.73
C PRO A 29 -9.75 -8.34 0.22
N GLU A 30 -10.86 -8.91 -0.23
CA GLU A 30 -11.56 -9.96 0.52
C GLU A 30 -10.63 -11.13 0.81
N GLY A 31 -10.64 -11.63 2.05
CA GLY A 31 -9.79 -12.73 2.48
C GLY A 31 -8.31 -12.36 2.66
N ALA A 32 -7.96 -11.08 2.76
CA ALA A 32 -6.58 -10.67 3.01
C ALA A 32 -6.03 -11.30 4.31
N THR A 33 -4.81 -11.83 4.24
CA THR A 33 -4.10 -12.52 5.33
C THR A 33 -2.69 -11.98 5.49
N ASN A 34 -1.99 -12.42 6.53
CA ASN A 34 -0.60 -12.04 6.82
C ASN A 34 -0.39 -10.51 6.85
N ILE A 35 -1.38 -9.79 7.38
CA ILE A 35 -1.38 -8.34 7.39
C ILE A 35 -0.34 -7.85 8.40
N THR A 36 0.54 -6.98 7.93
CA THR A 36 1.49 -6.25 8.77
C THR A 36 1.41 -4.77 8.45
N ILE A 37 1.48 -3.94 9.48
CA ILE A 37 1.45 -2.48 9.35
C ILE A 37 2.74 -1.93 9.92
N THR A 38 3.45 -1.15 9.13
CA THR A 38 4.67 -0.44 9.54
C THR A 38 4.56 1.05 9.21
N PRO A 39 5.16 1.92 10.02
CA PRO A 39 5.23 3.34 9.70
C PRO A 39 6.06 3.58 8.41
N ALA A 40 5.64 4.55 7.60
CA ALA A 40 6.38 5.00 6.41
C ALA A 40 7.40 6.09 6.80
N THR A 41 8.49 5.67 7.46
CA THR A 41 9.46 6.57 8.07
C THR A 41 10.32 7.30 7.04
N LYS A 42 10.69 6.67 5.92
CA LYS A 42 11.51 7.30 4.88
C LYS A 42 10.77 8.42 4.18
N PHE A 43 9.47 8.25 3.93
CA PHE A 43 8.63 9.33 3.44
C PHE A 43 8.61 10.51 4.43
N ALA A 44 8.43 10.25 5.72
CA ALA A 44 8.37 11.29 6.75
C ALA A 44 9.70 12.00 6.99
N GLU A 45 10.82 11.30 6.86
CA GLU A 45 12.17 11.89 6.87
C GLU A 45 12.37 12.83 5.68
N SER A 46 11.81 12.48 4.52
CA SER A 46 11.94 13.26 3.28
C SER A 46 10.96 14.42 3.17
N TYR A 47 9.85 14.37 3.92
CA TYR A 47 8.77 15.36 3.86
C TYR A 47 8.45 15.87 5.27
N PRO A 48 8.87 17.12 5.64
CA PRO A 48 8.63 17.66 6.97
C PRO A 48 7.14 17.64 7.37
N GLY A 49 6.84 16.99 8.49
CA GLY A 49 5.47 16.79 8.98
C GLY A 49 4.69 15.70 8.23
N GLY A 50 5.28 15.08 7.22
CA GLY A 50 4.73 13.95 6.50
C GLY A 50 4.58 12.74 7.42
N TRP A 51 3.56 11.94 7.14
CA TRP A 51 3.34 10.66 7.77
C TRP A 51 2.85 9.63 6.77
N GLY A 52 2.98 8.35 7.11
CA GLY A 52 2.38 7.30 6.31
C GLY A 52 2.41 5.93 6.97
N TYR A 53 1.72 4.99 6.31
CA TYR A 53 1.62 3.60 6.71
C TYR A 53 1.88 2.72 5.50
N VAL A 54 2.71 1.69 5.68
CA VAL A 54 2.85 0.58 4.76
C VAL A 54 2.08 -0.60 5.33
N ILE A 55 1.06 -1.06 4.60
CA ILE A 55 0.27 -2.24 4.93
C ILE A 55 0.65 -3.34 3.95
N ALA A 56 1.46 -4.29 4.38
CA ALA A 56 1.77 -5.49 3.59
C ALA A 56 0.75 -6.59 3.91
N TYR A 57 0.30 -7.32 2.90
CA TYR A 57 -0.69 -8.39 3.06
C TYR A 57 -0.59 -9.39 1.91
N HIS A 58 -1.20 -10.56 2.12
CA HIS A 58 -1.47 -11.54 1.09
C HIS A 58 -2.95 -11.60 0.76
N ALA A 59 -3.30 -11.89 -0.49
CA ALA A 59 -4.67 -12.13 -0.92
C ALA A 59 -4.69 -13.04 -2.15
N ASP A 60 -5.83 -13.68 -2.40
CA ASP A 60 -6.00 -14.49 -3.61
C ASP A 60 -6.02 -13.59 -4.86
N PRO A 61 -5.63 -14.12 -6.04
CA PRO A 61 -5.58 -13.34 -7.28
C PRO A 61 -6.88 -12.60 -7.60
N GLN A 62 -8.04 -13.26 -7.54
CA GLN A 62 -9.31 -12.62 -7.92
C GLN A 62 -9.71 -11.46 -7.00
N PRO A 63 -9.62 -11.58 -5.65
CA PRO A 63 -9.77 -10.44 -4.76
C PRO A 63 -8.84 -9.26 -5.07
N ILE A 64 -7.58 -9.50 -5.45
CA ILE A 64 -6.65 -8.43 -5.84
C ILE A 64 -7.16 -7.71 -7.09
N ARG A 65 -7.60 -8.44 -8.12
CA ARG A 65 -8.17 -7.86 -9.35
C ARG A 65 -9.39 -6.99 -9.04
N ASN A 66 -10.32 -7.52 -8.26
CA ASN A 66 -11.54 -6.82 -7.86
C ASN A 66 -11.22 -5.52 -7.10
N HIS A 67 -10.19 -5.54 -6.25
CA HIS A 67 -9.73 -4.35 -5.53
C HIS A 67 -9.19 -3.28 -6.47
N ILE A 68 -8.38 -3.67 -7.46
CA ILE A 68 -7.87 -2.77 -8.50
C ILE A 68 -9.00 -2.15 -9.32
N ASP A 69 -9.97 -2.95 -9.77
CA ASP A 69 -11.14 -2.46 -10.51
C ASP A 69 -12.00 -1.49 -9.68
N THR A 70 -12.08 -1.71 -8.36
CA THR A 70 -12.91 -0.90 -7.47
C THR A 70 -12.29 0.46 -7.17
N TYR A 71 -10.98 0.51 -6.91
CA TYR A 71 -10.33 1.71 -6.36
C TYR A 71 -9.46 2.47 -7.36
N THR A 72 -9.13 1.88 -8.50
CA THR A 72 -8.24 2.49 -9.50
C THR A 72 -8.93 2.64 -10.85
N SER A 73 -8.32 3.38 -11.76
CA SER A 73 -8.77 3.46 -13.15
C SER A 73 -8.23 2.33 -14.04
N HIS A 74 -7.53 1.34 -13.46
CA HIS A 74 -6.96 0.20 -14.20
C HIS A 74 -7.90 -0.99 -14.15
N SER A 75 -7.79 -1.86 -15.16
CA SER A 75 -8.50 -3.12 -15.18
C SER A 75 -7.74 -4.18 -14.39
N GLY A 76 -8.41 -4.81 -13.43
CA GLY A 76 -7.89 -5.91 -12.64
C GLY A 76 -7.57 -7.15 -13.48
N ASP A 77 -8.34 -7.40 -14.54
CA ASP A 77 -8.21 -8.61 -15.38
C ASP A 77 -6.88 -8.70 -16.14
N ASN A 78 -6.18 -7.58 -16.36
CA ASN A 78 -4.95 -7.53 -17.17
C ASN A 78 -3.70 -7.18 -16.34
N ILE A 79 -3.75 -7.29 -15.01
CA ILE A 79 -2.63 -6.91 -14.14
C ILE A 79 -1.33 -7.66 -14.49
N GLU A 80 -1.43 -8.95 -14.82
CA GLU A 80 -0.29 -9.80 -15.16
C GLU A 80 0.37 -9.41 -16.47
N ASP A 81 -0.37 -8.79 -17.39
CA ASP A 81 0.13 -8.40 -18.70
C ASP A 81 0.78 -7.00 -18.70
N TYR A 82 0.62 -6.23 -17.61
CA TYR A 82 1.26 -4.92 -17.51
C TYR A 82 2.79 -5.03 -17.45
N PRO A 83 3.53 -4.06 -18.01
CA PRO A 83 4.98 -4.04 -17.84
C PRO A 83 5.36 -3.81 -16.38
N ASP A 84 6.52 -4.35 -15.96
CA ASP A 84 7.12 -4.03 -14.67
C ASP A 84 7.32 -2.51 -14.52
N THR A 85 6.96 -1.98 -13.35
CA THR A 85 7.28 -0.60 -13.00
C THR A 85 8.80 -0.48 -12.88
N ARG A 86 9.36 0.55 -13.53
CA ARG A 86 10.80 0.84 -13.52
C ARG A 86 11.09 2.01 -12.56
N PRO A 87 12.29 2.05 -11.95
CA PRO A 87 12.68 3.17 -11.09
C PRO A 87 12.73 4.49 -11.88
N PRO A 88 12.60 5.65 -11.19
CA PRO A 88 12.48 5.82 -9.74
C PRO A 88 11.10 5.46 -9.19
N PHE A 89 11.06 4.92 -7.97
CA PHE A 89 9.83 4.53 -7.28
C PHE A 89 9.47 5.56 -6.21
N ASP A 90 8.25 6.08 -6.25
CA ASP A 90 7.70 6.97 -5.21
C ASP A 90 7.09 6.17 -4.06
N VAL A 91 7.79 5.11 -3.62
CA VAL A 91 7.38 4.18 -2.55
C VAL A 91 8.61 3.75 -1.73
N GLU A 92 9.40 4.71 -1.23
CA GLU A 92 10.72 4.44 -0.65
C GLU A 92 10.70 3.50 0.56
N ASP A 93 9.59 3.48 1.28
CA ASP A 93 9.32 2.62 2.44
C ASP A 93 9.06 1.15 2.06
N ILE A 94 8.91 0.84 0.77
CA ILE A 94 8.72 -0.52 0.24
C ILE A 94 10.01 -0.94 -0.49
N ASP A 95 10.54 -2.10 -0.13
CA ASP A 95 11.73 -2.65 -0.79
C ASP A 95 11.37 -3.32 -2.13
N VAL A 96 11.11 -2.49 -3.14
CA VAL A 96 10.68 -2.94 -4.49
C VAL A 96 11.73 -3.81 -5.17
N ALA A 97 13.01 -3.69 -4.82
CA ALA A 97 14.07 -4.50 -5.39
C ALA A 97 13.92 -6.00 -5.07
N ASN A 98 13.19 -6.33 -3.99
CA ASN A 98 12.89 -7.70 -3.56
C ASN A 98 11.47 -8.16 -3.94
N ILE A 99 10.81 -7.44 -4.85
CA ILE A 99 9.49 -7.77 -5.39
C ILE A 99 9.65 -8.34 -6.80
N GLN A 100 9.06 -9.50 -7.05
CA GLN A 100 9.04 -10.09 -8.38
C GLN A 100 8.03 -9.38 -9.28
N HIS A 101 8.48 -8.98 -10.47
CA HIS A 101 7.64 -8.31 -11.48
C HIS A 101 6.75 -7.21 -10.89
N PRO A 102 7.32 -6.19 -10.23
CA PRO A 102 6.55 -5.23 -9.47
C PRO A 102 5.67 -4.41 -10.40
N TRP A 103 4.40 -4.26 -10.03
CA TRP A 103 3.51 -3.29 -10.64
C TRP A 103 3.00 -2.32 -9.58
N ILE A 104 3.21 -1.03 -9.85
CA ILE A 104 2.86 0.06 -8.93
C ILE A 104 1.79 0.92 -9.58
N THR A 105 0.71 1.15 -8.83
CA THR A 105 -0.39 2.03 -9.21
C THR A 105 -0.83 2.84 -7.99
N GLY A 106 -1.80 3.74 -8.15
CA GLY A 106 -2.27 4.55 -7.03
C GLY A 106 -3.54 5.32 -7.32
N PHE A 107 -4.14 5.83 -6.25
CA PHE A 107 -5.36 6.63 -6.27
C PHE A 107 -5.39 7.50 -5.00
N GLY A 108 -5.77 8.78 -5.14
CA GLY A 108 -5.86 9.70 -4.01
C GLY A 108 -4.55 9.76 -3.19
N LYS A 109 -4.60 9.28 -1.95
CA LYS A 109 -3.45 9.23 -1.01
C LYS A 109 -2.74 7.87 -0.97
N VAL A 110 -3.21 6.92 -1.76
CA VAL A 110 -2.82 5.52 -1.70
C VAL A 110 -1.98 5.17 -2.91
N GLN A 111 -0.86 4.50 -2.67
CA GLN A 111 -0.17 3.72 -3.68
C GLN A 111 -0.30 2.24 -3.36
N ILE A 112 -0.42 1.45 -4.40
CA ILE A 112 -0.53 0.00 -4.35
C ILE A 112 0.69 -0.57 -5.06
N VAL A 113 1.43 -1.44 -4.39
CA VAL A 113 2.49 -2.25 -5.00
C VAL A 113 1.98 -3.69 -5.04
N ILE A 114 2.07 -4.31 -6.21
CA ILE A 114 1.63 -5.69 -6.44
C ILE A 114 2.83 -6.50 -6.93
N GLU A 115 3.08 -7.63 -6.26
CA GLU A 115 3.98 -8.67 -6.73
C GLU A 115 3.27 -9.57 -7.74
N ARG A 116 3.99 -10.00 -8.78
CA ARG A 116 3.50 -10.96 -9.76
C ARG A 116 4.40 -12.20 -9.84
N PRO A 117 3.82 -13.43 -9.86
CA PRO A 117 2.40 -13.76 -9.89
C PRO A 117 1.63 -13.30 -8.64
N LEU A 118 0.33 -13.00 -8.80
CA LEU A 118 -0.47 -12.35 -7.76
C LEU A 118 -0.50 -13.16 -6.47
N GLY A 119 -0.30 -12.48 -5.35
CA GLY A 119 -0.41 -13.07 -4.02
C GLY A 119 0.03 -12.13 -2.91
N ARG A 120 1.12 -11.39 -3.10
CA ARG A 120 1.66 -10.44 -2.12
C ARG A 120 1.51 -9.00 -2.59
N CYS A 121 1.01 -8.14 -1.72
CA CYS A 121 0.70 -6.76 -2.04
C CYS A 121 1.06 -5.83 -0.88
N TRP A 122 1.21 -4.54 -1.20
CA TRP A 122 1.44 -3.48 -0.24
C TRP A 122 0.55 -2.28 -0.56
N LEU A 123 -0.07 -1.69 0.46
CA LEU A 123 -0.67 -0.36 0.39
C LEU A 123 0.23 0.63 1.12
N LEU A 124 0.62 1.70 0.45
CA LEU A 124 1.24 2.87 1.05
C LEU A 124 0.21 3.99 1.14
N ILE A 125 -0.17 4.37 2.36
CA ILE A 125 -1.09 5.50 2.62
C ILE A 125 -0.28 6.64 3.21
N ARG A 126 -0.26 7.80 2.54
CA ARG A 126 0.52 8.97 2.97
C ARG A 126 -0.35 10.18 3.29
N GLY A 127 0.13 11.04 4.17
CA GLY A 127 -0.48 12.33 4.45
C GLY A 127 0.54 13.34 4.99
N ALA A 128 0.12 14.61 4.99
CA ALA A 128 0.89 15.70 5.56
C ALA A 128 -0.07 16.81 6.03
N PRO A 129 0.37 17.70 6.94
CA PRO A 129 -0.28 18.96 7.22
C PRO A 129 -0.56 19.72 5.91
N ARG A 130 -1.73 20.34 5.83
CA ARG A 130 -2.08 21.24 4.72
C ARG A 130 -1.42 22.60 4.86
#